data_AF-D2V743-F1
#
_entry.id   AF-D2V743-F1
#
_cell.length_a   1.000
_cell.length_b   1.000
_cell.length_c   1.000
_cell.angle_alpha   90.00
_cell.angle_beta   90.00
_cell.angle_gamma   90.00
#
_symmetry.space_group_name_H-M   'P 1'
#
loop_
_entity.id
_entity.type
_entity.pdbx_description
1 polymer ?
#
loop_
_entity_poly.entity_id
_entity_poly.type
_entity_poly.pdbx_seq_one_letter_code
_entity_poly.pdbx_strand_id
1 'polypeptide(L)'
;QVFSVVSNVNDYKLFLPNVKDSAFVKNGKETVSEPDKDGLVEKSSEAYLTVGFPPFVETYTSTVTLKEPVSVRAVSQNMKLFNKLSNYWTIAEGPAENTCRLTFHVDFEFSSKLYQHVANMFF
;
A
#
# COMPACT_ATOMS: atom_id res chain seq x y z
N GLN A 1 -10.19 -12.99 4.44
CA GLN A 1 -10.97 -11.82 4.90
C GLN A 1 -10.09 -10.58 5.09
N VAL A 2 -8.99 -10.62 5.86
CA VAL A 2 -8.09 -9.44 5.99
C VAL A 2 -7.30 -9.15 4.73
N PHE A 3 -6.70 -10.19 4.10
CA PHE A 3 -5.95 -10.02 2.85
C PHE A 3 -6.75 -9.29 1.77
N SER A 4 -8.01 -9.70 1.55
CA SER A 4 -8.91 -9.09 0.56
C SER A 4 -9.23 -7.62 0.83
N VAL A 5 -9.20 -7.18 2.09
CA VAL A 5 -9.38 -5.75 2.41
C VAL A 5 -8.10 -4.98 2.08
N VAL A 6 -6.94 -5.50 2.46
CA VAL A 6 -5.64 -4.83 2.26
C VAL A 6 -5.19 -4.85 0.79
N SER A 7 -5.59 -5.86 0.01
CA SER A 7 -5.23 -5.95 -1.41
C SER A 7 -6.16 -5.14 -2.32
N ASN A 8 -7.36 -4.78 -1.85
CA ASN A 8 -8.35 -4.06 -2.64
C ASN A 8 -8.16 -2.54 -2.59
N VAL A 9 -7.07 -2.07 -3.24
CA VAL A 9 -6.70 -0.66 -3.29
C VAL A 9 -7.80 0.23 -3.91
N ASN A 10 -8.64 -0.31 -4.80
CA ASN A 10 -9.70 0.47 -5.46
C ASN A 10 -10.69 1.10 -4.47
N ASP A 11 -10.94 0.41 -3.35
CA ASP A 11 -11.95 0.82 -2.38
C ASP A 11 -11.41 1.71 -1.27
N TYR A 12 -10.09 1.98 -1.25
CA TYR A 12 -9.46 2.77 -0.18
C TYR A 12 -10.07 4.15 -0.02
N LYS A 13 -10.44 4.83 -1.10
CA LYS A 13 -11.16 6.12 -1.09
C LYS A 13 -12.53 6.09 -0.41
N LEU A 14 -13.12 4.90 -0.22
CA LEU A 14 -14.43 4.75 0.40
C LEU A 14 -14.35 4.75 1.93
N PHE A 15 -13.21 4.38 2.52
CA PHE A 15 -13.12 4.14 3.96
C PHE A 15 -11.84 4.68 4.63
N LEU A 16 -10.75 4.90 3.90
CA LEU A 16 -9.55 5.46 4.50
C LEU A 16 -9.68 6.99 4.65
N PRO A 17 -9.42 7.53 5.85
CA PRO A 17 -9.42 8.97 6.04
C PRO A 17 -8.35 9.61 5.15
N ASN A 18 -8.65 10.80 4.65
CA ASN A 18 -7.75 11.61 3.82
C ASN A 18 -7.36 11.03 2.44
N VAL A 19 -7.79 9.82 2.09
CA VAL A 19 -7.72 9.31 0.71
C VAL A 19 -8.88 9.89 -0.10
N LYS A 20 -8.57 10.67 -1.14
CA LYS A 20 -9.54 11.33 -2.02
C LYS A 20 -9.86 10.50 -3.25
N ASP A 21 -8.89 9.74 -3.75
CA ASP A 21 -9.08 8.77 -4.82
C ASP A 21 -8.06 7.64 -4.74
N SER A 22 -8.38 6.50 -5.33
CA SER A 22 -7.59 5.28 -5.30
C SER A 22 -8.01 4.33 -6.42
N ALA A 23 -7.05 3.77 -7.15
CA ALA A 23 -7.27 2.67 -8.08
C ALA A 23 -5.98 1.99 -8.55
N PHE A 24 -6.10 0.76 -9.06
CA PHE A 24 -5.08 0.17 -9.91
C PHE A 24 -5.01 0.87 -11.28
N VAL A 25 -3.79 0.99 -11.82
CA VAL A 25 -3.55 1.59 -13.13
C VAL A 25 -3.97 0.59 -14.22
N LYS A 26 -5.01 0.93 -15.00
CA LYS A 26 -5.64 0.01 -15.98
C LYS A 26 -4.69 -0.58 -17.03
N ASN A 27 -3.64 0.16 -17.39
CA ASN A 27 -2.61 -0.26 -18.36
C ASN A 27 -1.21 -0.30 -17.72
N GLY A 28 -1.15 -0.44 -16.40
CA GLY A 28 0.10 -0.55 -15.66
C GLY A 28 0.83 -1.84 -16.01
N LYS A 29 2.15 -1.86 -15.80
CA LYS A 29 2.94 -3.07 -15.98
C LYS A 29 2.54 -4.09 -14.91
N GLU A 30 1.94 -5.20 -15.33
CA GLU A 30 1.67 -6.34 -14.46
C GLU A 30 2.76 -7.40 -14.64
N THR A 31 3.27 -7.93 -13.54
CA THR A 31 4.22 -9.04 -13.54
C THR A 31 3.77 -10.12 -12.58
N VAL A 32 4.00 -11.38 -12.95
CA VAL A 32 3.69 -12.55 -12.14
C VAL A 32 4.98 -13.34 -11.95
N SER A 33 5.32 -13.67 -10.71
CA SER A 33 6.49 -14.51 -10.41
C SER A 33 6.23 -15.97 -10.73
N GLU A 34 7.29 -16.77 -10.81
CA GLU A 34 7.13 -18.23 -10.66
C GLU A 34 6.66 -18.57 -9.22
N PRO A 35 5.98 -19.71 -9.02
CA PRO A 35 5.64 -20.19 -7.69
C PRO A 35 6.87 -20.40 -6.82
N ASP A 36 6.79 -20.04 -5.54
CA ASP A 36 7.83 -20.35 -4.57
C ASP A 36 7.75 -21.80 -4.07
N LYS A 37 8.55 -22.12 -3.04
CA LYS A 37 8.62 -23.47 -2.45
C LYS A 37 7.29 -23.95 -1.86
N ASP A 38 6.43 -23.02 -1.47
CA ASP A 38 5.10 -23.29 -0.90
C ASP A 38 4.00 -23.22 -1.97
N GLY A 39 4.38 -23.05 -3.25
CA GLY A 39 3.48 -22.92 -4.39
C GLY A 39 2.80 -21.56 -4.52
N LEU A 40 3.23 -20.55 -3.75
CA LEU A 40 2.65 -19.22 -3.76
C LEU A 40 3.28 -18.34 -4.83
N VAL A 41 2.47 -17.50 -5.46
CA VAL A 41 2.87 -16.62 -6.55
C VAL A 41 2.73 -15.16 -6.12
N GLU A 42 3.69 -14.33 -6.53
CA GLU A 42 3.61 -12.88 -6.37
C GLU A 42 3.09 -12.24 -7.66
N LYS A 43 2.07 -11.38 -7.53
CA LYS A 43 1.54 -10.54 -8.61
C LYS A 43 1.85 -9.09 -8.30
N SER A 44 2.45 -8.37 -9.23
CA SER A 44 2.83 -6.98 -9.04
C SER A 44 2.19 -6.09 -10.09
N SER A 45 1.50 -5.04 -9.65
CA SER A 45 0.80 -4.07 -10.50
C SER A 45 0.95 -2.66 -9.94
N GLU A 46 0.80 -1.64 -10.78
CA GLU A 46 0.82 -0.25 -10.31
C GLU A 46 -0.55 0.18 -9.79
N ALA A 47 -0.58 0.91 -8.68
CA ALA A 47 -1.78 1.55 -8.15
C ALA A 47 -1.44 2.95 -7.64
N TYR A 48 -2.41 3.88 -7.72
CA TYR A 48 -2.24 5.23 -7.21
C TYR A 48 -3.16 5.51 -6.03
N LEU A 49 -2.70 6.41 -5.18
CA LEU A 49 -3.50 7.03 -4.13
C LEU A 49 -3.38 8.55 -4.26
N THR A 50 -4.52 9.22 -4.24
CA THR A 50 -4.60 10.67 -4.07
C THR A 50 -4.92 10.96 -2.62
N VAL A 51 -3.96 11.54 -1.90
CA VAL A 51 -4.10 11.87 -0.48
C VAL A 51 -4.19 13.39 -0.33
N GLY A 52 -5.11 13.84 0.52
CA GLY A 52 -5.37 15.27 0.73
C GLY A 52 -5.37 15.66 2.20
N PHE A 53 -4.51 16.62 2.55
CA PHE A 53 -4.47 17.34 3.82
C PHE A 53 -4.47 18.84 3.51
N PRO A 54 -5.54 19.60 3.81
CA PRO A 54 -5.58 21.03 3.47
C PRO A 54 -4.30 21.76 3.90
N PRO A 55 -3.63 22.54 3.03
CA PRO A 55 -3.99 22.89 1.64
C PRO A 55 -3.50 21.93 0.53
N PHE A 56 -2.82 20.84 0.86
CA PHE A 56 -2.17 19.94 -0.08
C PHE A 56 -3.08 18.78 -0.53
N VAL A 57 -3.08 18.51 -1.83
CA VAL A 57 -3.63 17.28 -2.42
C VAL A 57 -2.58 16.76 -3.38
N GLU A 58 -2.10 15.55 -3.13
CA GLU A 58 -1.01 14.95 -3.89
C GLU A 58 -1.37 13.52 -4.27
N THR A 59 -1.01 13.15 -5.51
CA THR A 59 -1.15 11.77 -6.00
C THR A 59 0.22 11.14 -6.07
N TYR A 60 0.34 9.91 -5.57
CA TYR A 60 1.53 9.09 -5.75
C TYR A 60 1.14 7.71 -6.26
N THR A 61 2.00 7.14 -7.09
CA THR A 61 1.87 5.78 -7.61
C THR A 61 2.80 4.85 -6.86
N SER A 62 2.32 3.67 -6.50
CA SER A 62 3.09 2.61 -5.89
C SER A 62 3.03 1.36 -6.75
N THR A 63 4.12 0.62 -6.78
CA THR A 63 4.12 -0.78 -7.21
C THR A 63 3.59 -1.62 -6.06
N VAL A 64 2.44 -2.26 -6.28
CA VAL A 64 1.76 -3.12 -5.32
C VAL A 64 2.02 -4.57 -5.68
N THR A 65 2.71 -5.30 -4.80
CA THR A 65 2.97 -6.73 -4.91
C THR A 65 2.10 -7.51 -3.93
N LEU A 66 1.35 -8.47 -4.46
CA LEU A 66 0.38 -9.30 -3.75
C LEU A 66 0.87 -10.74 -3.76
N LYS A 67 0.95 -11.34 -2.57
CA LYS A 67 1.20 -12.77 -2.38
C LYS A 67 0.05 -13.34 -1.54
N GLU A 68 -0.99 -13.82 -2.21
CA GLU A 68 -2.17 -14.29 -1.53
C GLU A 68 -1.92 -15.64 -0.82
N PRO A 69 -2.41 -15.85 0.42
CA PRO A 69 -3.10 -14.91 1.31
C PRO A 69 -2.19 -14.18 2.32
N VAL A 70 -0.87 -14.27 2.15
CA VAL A 70 0.12 -14.04 3.21
C VAL A 70 0.71 -12.63 3.25
N SER A 71 0.78 -11.89 2.14
CA SER A 71 1.39 -10.55 2.18
C SER A 71 0.95 -9.59 1.09
N VAL A 72 0.93 -8.31 1.45
CA VAL A 72 0.72 -7.18 0.54
C VAL A 72 1.87 -6.20 0.76
N ARG A 73 2.52 -5.80 -0.33
CA ARG A 73 3.62 -4.84 -0.32
C ARG A 73 3.28 -3.72 -1.28
N ALA A 74 3.48 -2.46 -0.88
CA ALA A 74 3.35 -1.30 -1.74
C ALA A 74 4.62 -0.46 -1.62
N VAL A 75 5.28 -0.16 -2.73
CA VAL A 75 6.50 0.65 -2.77
C VAL A 75 6.35 1.78 -3.77
N SER A 76 6.65 3.00 -3.35
CA SER A 76 6.72 4.20 -4.17
C SER A 76 8.09 4.85 -3.98
N GLN A 77 8.68 5.37 -5.06
CA GLN A 77 9.99 6.00 -5.05
C GLN A 77 10.01 7.19 -6.00
N ASN A 78 10.81 8.21 -5.69
CA ASN A 78 11.04 9.40 -6.53
C ASN A 78 9.75 10.14 -6.92
N MET A 79 8.78 10.21 -6.01
CA MET A 79 7.53 10.94 -6.22
C MET A 79 7.61 12.33 -5.62
N LYS A 80 6.75 13.24 -6.07
CA LYS A 80 6.69 14.62 -5.57
C LYS A 80 6.49 14.69 -4.06
N LEU A 81 5.68 13.80 -3.48
CA LEU A 81 5.41 13.76 -2.04
C LEU A 81 6.48 12.98 -1.25
N PHE A 82 6.96 11.86 -1.80
CA PHE A 82 7.85 10.93 -1.11
C PHE A 82 9.10 10.62 -1.95
N ASN A 83 10.29 10.77 -1.36
CA ASN A 83 11.51 10.18 -1.91
C ASN A 83 11.40 8.65 -1.89
N LYS A 84 10.86 8.11 -0.80
CA LYS A 84 10.57 6.70 -0.61
C LYS A 84 9.33 6.54 0.24
N LEU A 85 8.46 5.60 -0.12
CA LEU A 85 7.41 5.08 0.73
C LEU A 85 7.35 3.59 0.48
N SER A 86 7.47 2.80 1.54
CA SER A 86 7.31 1.36 1.47
C SER A 86 6.43 0.89 2.61
N ASN A 87 5.45 0.09 2.26
CA ASN A 87 4.43 -0.40 3.15
C ASN A 87 4.32 -1.92 2.98
N TYR A 88 4.42 -2.66 4.07
CA TYR A 88 4.42 -4.11 4.10
C TYR A 88 3.39 -4.60 5.11
N TRP A 89 2.49 -5.45 4.63
CA TRP A 89 1.54 -6.18 5.43
C TRP A 89 1.88 -7.66 5.33
N THR A 90 2.02 -8.32 6.47
CA THR A 90 2.16 -9.77 6.55
C THR A 90 1.06 -10.34 7.41
N ILE A 91 0.39 -11.35 6.88
CA ILE A 91 -0.74 -12.02 7.50
C ILE A 91 -0.29 -13.45 7.82
N ALA A 92 -0.43 -13.81 9.09
CA ALA A 92 -0.16 -15.14 9.58
C ALA A 92 -1.36 -15.66 10.35
N GLU A 93 -1.38 -16.97 10.62
CA GLU A 93 -2.37 -17.57 11.49
C GLU A 93 -2.31 -16.95 12.90
N GLY A 94 -3.49 -16.77 13.50
CA GLY A 94 -3.63 -16.27 14.84
C GLY A 94 -3.61 -17.39 15.88
N PRO A 95 -3.61 -17.05 17.18
CA PRO A 95 -3.53 -18.03 18.26
C PRO A 95 -4.80 -18.88 18.45
N ALA A 96 -5.91 -18.52 17.80
CA ALA A 96 -7.20 -19.22 17.89
C ALA A 96 -7.85 -19.38 16.51
N GLU A 97 -8.83 -20.29 16.41
CA GLU A 97 -9.63 -20.45 15.19
C GLU A 97 -10.29 -19.13 14.77
N ASN A 98 -10.33 -18.88 13.46
CA ASN A 98 -10.88 -17.66 12.87
C ASN A 98 -10.18 -16.35 13.31
N THR A 99 -8.95 -16.44 13.83
CA THR A 99 -8.10 -15.27 14.11
C THR A 99 -6.87 -15.25 13.20
N CYS A 100 -6.34 -14.06 12.93
CA CYS A 100 -5.07 -13.90 12.21
C CYS A 100 -4.16 -12.90 12.94
N ARG A 101 -2.85 -13.06 12.79
CA ARG A 101 -1.87 -12.05 13.18
C ARG A 101 -1.50 -11.20 11.98
N LEU A 102 -1.72 -9.88 12.09
CA LEU A 102 -1.33 -8.90 11.09
C LEU A 102 -0.10 -8.14 11.58
N THR A 103 0.98 -8.20 10.82
CA THR A 103 2.17 -7.37 11.01
C THR A 103 2.17 -6.27 9.96
N PHE A 104 2.18 -5.02 10.41
CA PHE A 104 2.22 -3.84 9.55
C PHE A 104 3.55 -3.11 9.75
N HIS A 105 4.25 -2.85 8.65
CA HIS A 105 5.49 -2.08 8.64
C HIS A 105 5.42 -1.00 7.57
N VAL A 106 5.71 0.24 7.95
CA VAL A 106 5.75 1.39 7.04
C VAL A 106 7.07 2.14 7.26
N ASP A 107 7.73 2.44 6.14
CA ASP A 107 8.96 3.22 6.07
C ASP A 107 8.77 4.29 5.00
N PHE A 108 9.03 5.55 5.34
CA PHE A 108 8.79 6.68 4.46
C PHE A 108 9.81 7.78 4.64
N GLU A 109 10.10 8.46 3.53
CA GLU A 109 10.94 9.65 3.47
C GLU A 109 10.22 10.69 2.61
N PHE A 110 9.84 11.81 3.21
CA PHE A 110 9.25 12.93 2.48
C PHE A 110 10.29 13.62 1.61
N SER A 111 9.87 14.10 0.45
CA SER A 111 10.73 14.85 -0.48
C SER A 111 11.18 16.21 0.08
N SER A 112 10.49 16.74 1.09
CA SER A 112 10.79 18.02 1.73
C SER A 112 10.42 18.02 3.22
N LYS A 113 11.22 18.74 4.01
CA LYS A 113 10.94 19.02 5.43
C LYS A 113 9.61 19.74 5.65
N LEU A 114 9.13 20.49 4.66
CA LEU A 114 7.82 21.14 4.72
C LEU A 114 6.69 20.10 4.73
N TYR A 115 6.72 19.13 3.81
CA TYR A 115 5.74 18.04 3.79
C TYR A 115 5.81 17.19 5.07
N GLN A 116 7.01 16.93 5.59
CA GLN A 116 7.19 16.25 6.87
C GLN A 116 6.53 17.00 8.03
N HIS A 117 6.70 18.33 8.10
CA HIS A 117 6.12 19.14 9.17
C HIS A 117 4.59 19.19 9.10
N VAL A 118 4.03 19.25 7.89
CA VAL A 118 2.58 19.23 7.67
C VAL A 118 2.00 17.86 7.99
N ALA A 119 2.63 16.77 7.53
CA ALA A 119 2.16 15.41 7.79
C ALA A 119 2.10 15.10 9.30
N ASN A 120 3.09 15.55 10.09
CA ASN A 120 3.10 15.39 11.55
C ASN A 120 1.96 16.14 12.28
N MET A 121 1.24 17.06 11.62
CA MET A 121 0.05 17.67 12.21
C MET A 121 -1.20 16.80 12.03
N PHE A 122 -1.16 15.78 11.15
CA PHE A 122 -2.29 14.93 10.81
C PHE A 122 -2.12 13.45 11.20
N PHE A 123 -0.88 13.02 11.49
CA PHE A 123 -0.52 11.67 11.95
C PHE A 123 0.25 11.75 13.27
#